data_AF-A0A660QSE6-F1
#
_entry.id   AF-A0A660QSE6-F1
#
_cell.length_a   1.000
_cell.length_b   1.000
_cell.length_c   1.000
_cell.angle_alpha   90.00
_cell.angle_beta   90.00
_cell.angle_gamma   90.00
#
_symmetry.space_group_name_H-M   'P 1'
#
loop_
_entity.id
_entity.type
_entity.pdbx_description
1 polymer ?
#
loop_
_entity_poly.entity_id
_entity_poly.type
_entity_poly.pdbx_seq_one_letter_code
_entity_poly.pdbx_strand_id
1 'polypeptide(L)'
;MLKFLKNLFLLLPLSLAAQAQAVQFIATNTYEVAKGETVADEQWVYAVDARVDGLVKDDLFLLSGNHMALGGEFERNVWGIGNGIDLTGSAKHNVRLMGKTIQVGGNVGGNVMVLGDTVKITPDAAIGGSMKLLGNNVILEGTTKGNVSITASRVVTVSGTIDGDLDIIAPEIILQRNTRIGGNLTYTAKKELVPAEGIVAGKLDRAIPHSPPAFSKARITSHAMWFFAALLVGIPFITLFPMTTAMATQTVRNSPWKCLWVGALCTLALPTFGIMSISSIIGVPLGALILGGWGFMV
;
A
#
# COMPACT_ATOMS: atom_id res chain seq x y z
N MET A 1 -50.41 -8.31 -21.88
CA MET A 1 -49.57 -7.45 -21.00
C MET A 1 -48.40 -8.21 -20.36
N LEU A 2 -48.61 -9.39 -19.77
CA LEU A 2 -47.57 -10.13 -19.02
C LEU A 2 -46.37 -10.66 -19.86
N LYS A 3 -46.58 -11.03 -21.13
CA LYS A 3 -45.50 -11.48 -22.04
C LYS A 3 -44.59 -10.32 -22.53
N PHE A 4 -45.13 -9.10 -22.63
CA PHE A 4 -44.38 -7.92 -23.06
C PHE A 4 -43.45 -7.41 -21.95
N LEU A 5 -43.92 -7.46 -20.69
CA LEU A 5 -43.11 -7.12 -19.52
C LEU A 5 -41.94 -8.08 -19.29
N LYS A 6 -42.13 -9.37 -19.60
CA LYS A 6 -41.10 -10.41 -19.44
C LYS A 6 -39.96 -10.26 -20.46
N ASN A 7 -40.27 -9.87 -21.69
CA ASN A 7 -39.25 -9.57 -22.72
C ASN A 7 -38.53 -8.24 -22.42
N LEU A 8 -39.22 -7.26 -21.83
CA LEU A 8 -38.60 -5.99 -21.42
C LEU A 8 -37.61 -6.18 -20.25
N PHE A 9 -37.90 -7.10 -19.33
CA PHE A 9 -37.00 -7.46 -18.21
C PHE A 9 -35.80 -8.31 -18.62
N LEU A 10 -35.89 -9.04 -19.74
CA LEU A 10 -34.79 -9.83 -20.31
C LEU A 10 -33.85 -8.99 -21.20
N LEU A 11 -34.33 -7.88 -21.75
CA LEU A 11 -33.53 -6.99 -22.61
C LEU A 11 -32.80 -5.88 -21.83
N LEU A 12 -33.33 -5.46 -20.68
CA LEU A 12 -32.69 -4.45 -19.81
C LEU A 12 -31.28 -4.83 -19.28
N PRO A 13 -31.01 -6.08 -18.84
CA PRO A 13 -29.66 -6.44 -18.40
C PRO A 13 -28.68 -6.61 -19.56
N LEU A 14 -29.14 -6.82 -20.79
CA LEU A 14 -28.27 -6.93 -21.98
C LEU A 14 -27.75 -5.56 -22.44
N SER A 15 -28.53 -4.49 -22.28
CA SER A 15 -28.08 -3.13 -22.62
C SER A 15 -27.12 -2.54 -21.58
N LEU A 16 -27.19 -2.99 -20.32
CA LEU A 16 -26.24 -2.63 -19.25
C LEU A 16 -24.91 -3.40 -19.34
N ALA A 17 -24.89 -4.59 -19.97
CA ALA A 17 -23.67 -5.38 -20.15
C ALA A 17 -22.74 -4.82 -21.27
N ALA A 18 -23.28 -3.99 -22.17
CA ALA A 18 -22.57 -3.54 -23.38
C ALA A 18 -21.63 -2.33 -23.17
N GLN A 19 -21.51 -1.79 -21.95
CA GLN A 19 -20.65 -0.63 -21.65
C GLN A 19 -19.55 -0.90 -20.62
N ALA A 20 -19.29 -2.16 -20.26
CA ALA A 20 -18.08 -2.47 -19.52
C ALA A 20 -16.89 -2.35 -20.47
N GLN A 21 -16.16 -1.23 -20.40
CA GLN A 21 -14.81 -1.19 -20.97
C GLN A 21 -14.02 -2.30 -20.28
N ALA A 22 -13.50 -3.23 -21.09
CA ALA A 22 -12.75 -4.36 -20.56
C ALA A 22 -11.47 -3.83 -19.93
N VAL A 23 -11.39 -3.88 -18.60
CA VAL A 23 -10.13 -3.66 -17.88
C VAL A 23 -9.13 -4.67 -18.41
N GLN A 24 -8.01 -4.19 -18.96
CA GLN A 24 -7.01 -5.05 -19.55
C GLN A 24 -6.10 -5.62 -18.45
N PHE A 25 -6.30 -6.90 -18.15
CA PHE A 25 -5.41 -7.67 -17.27
C PHE A 25 -4.35 -8.39 -18.11
N ILE A 26 -3.09 -8.12 -17.84
CA ILE A 26 -1.94 -8.71 -18.53
C ILE A 26 -1.14 -9.54 -17.53
N ALA A 27 -0.96 -10.83 -17.81
CA ALA A 27 -0.09 -11.72 -17.05
C ALA A 27 1.01 -12.26 -17.98
N THR A 28 2.26 -11.92 -17.70
CA THR A 28 3.41 -12.26 -18.56
C THR A 28 4.66 -12.54 -17.69
N ASN A 29 5.72 -13.08 -18.30
CA ASN A 29 7.02 -13.15 -17.61
C ASN A 29 7.73 -11.80 -17.69
N THR A 30 7.79 -11.22 -18.89
CA THR A 30 8.40 -9.91 -19.12
C THR A 30 7.35 -8.98 -19.66
N TYR A 31 7.16 -7.84 -19.00
CA TYR A 31 6.34 -6.75 -19.49
C TYR A 31 7.25 -5.61 -19.96
N GLU A 32 7.19 -5.26 -21.24
CA GLU A 32 8.02 -4.22 -21.82
C GLU A 32 7.15 -3.22 -22.60
N VAL A 33 7.37 -1.94 -22.36
CA VAL A 33 6.88 -0.85 -23.20
C VAL A 33 8.10 -0.06 -23.64
N ALA A 34 8.49 -0.23 -24.90
CA ALA A 34 9.70 0.37 -25.42
C ALA A 34 9.54 1.87 -25.64
N LYS A 35 10.67 2.58 -25.73
CA LYS A 35 10.67 4.01 -26.03
C LYS A 35 10.01 4.27 -27.39
N GLY A 36 9.03 5.18 -27.41
CA GLY A 36 8.24 5.50 -28.61
C GLY A 36 6.93 4.72 -28.71
N GLU A 37 6.74 3.67 -27.90
CA GLU A 37 5.45 3.00 -27.77
C GLU A 37 4.52 3.82 -26.86
N THR A 38 3.22 3.71 -27.10
CA THR A 38 2.19 4.38 -26.32
C THR A 38 1.14 3.39 -25.86
N VAL A 39 0.93 3.32 -24.54
CA VAL A 39 -0.19 2.63 -23.91
C VAL A 39 -1.28 3.67 -23.67
N ALA A 40 -2.42 3.53 -24.35
CA ALA A 40 -3.51 4.51 -24.28
C ALA A 40 -4.44 4.31 -23.08
N ASP A 41 -4.70 3.05 -22.73
CA ASP A 41 -5.72 2.67 -21.74
C ASP A 41 -5.10 2.30 -20.39
N GLU A 42 -5.94 2.23 -19.35
CA GLU A 42 -5.55 1.72 -18.03
C GLU A 42 -5.12 0.25 -18.12
N GLN A 43 -4.04 -0.10 -17.44
CA GLN A 43 -3.53 -1.46 -17.44
C GLN A 43 -3.25 -2.01 -16.05
N TRP A 44 -3.62 -3.27 -15.89
CA TRP A 44 -3.34 -4.09 -14.71
C TRP A 44 -2.40 -5.21 -15.12
N VAL A 45 -1.15 -5.11 -14.68
CA VAL A 45 -0.06 -5.97 -15.14
C VAL A 45 0.48 -6.79 -13.99
N TYR A 46 0.60 -8.09 -14.21
CA TYR A 46 1.37 -9.03 -13.40
C TYR A 46 2.53 -9.56 -14.25
N ALA A 47 3.77 -9.31 -13.81
CA ALA A 47 4.98 -9.72 -14.51
C ALA A 47 6.05 -10.28 -13.55
N VAL A 48 7.03 -11.03 -14.06
CA VAL A 48 8.25 -11.33 -13.29
C VAL A 48 9.16 -10.12 -13.31
N ASP A 49 9.48 -9.61 -14.50
CA ASP A 49 10.25 -8.37 -14.70
C ASP A 49 9.43 -7.39 -15.55
N ALA A 50 9.53 -6.11 -15.23
CA ALA A 50 8.82 -5.05 -15.94
C ALA A 50 9.74 -3.89 -16.31
N ARG A 51 9.65 -3.42 -17.55
CA ARG A 51 10.38 -2.27 -18.05
C ARG A 51 9.45 -1.37 -18.86
N VAL A 52 9.25 -0.14 -18.41
CA VAL A 52 8.36 0.83 -19.06
C VAL A 52 9.17 2.07 -19.39
N ASP A 53 9.60 2.18 -20.65
CA ASP A 53 10.37 3.30 -21.20
C ASP A 53 9.55 4.18 -22.17
N GLY A 54 8.36 3.72 -22.57
CA GLY A 54 7.43 4.44 -23.44
C GLY A 54 6.48 5.41 -22.71
N LEU A 55 5.41 5.80 -23.40
CA LEU A 55 4.37 6.69 -22.88
C LEU A 55 3.16 5.88 -22.38
N VAL A 56 2.70 6.13 -21.16
CA VAL A 56 1.46 5.57 -20.61
C VAL A 56 0.49 6.72 -20.32
N LYS A 57 -0.64 6.75 -21.04
CA LYS A 57 -1.61 7.86 -20.99
C LYS A 57 -2.61 7.76 -19.84
N ASP A 58 -2.89 6.55 -19.37
CA ASP A 58 -3.81 6.32 -18.26
C ASP A 58 -3.09 5.79 -17.01
N ASP A 59 -3.85 5.36 -15.99
CA ASP A 59 -3.31 4.76 -14.77
C ASP A 59 -2.62 3.41 -15.07
N LEU A 60 -1.48 3.17 -14.40
CA LEU A 60 -0.74 1.91 -14.50
C LEU A 60 -0.68 1.23 -13.14
N PHE A 61 -1.21 0.00 -13.07
CA PHE A 61 -1.08 -0.88 -11.93
C PHE A 61 -0.16 -2.03 -12.29
N LEU A 62 1.00 -2.11 -11.64
CA LEU A 62 2.00 -3.11 -11.97
C LEU A 62 2.43 -3.87 -10.72
N LEU A 63 2.36 -5.20 -10.80
CA LEU A 63 2.93 -6.11 -9.85
C LEU A 63 4.05 -6.92 -10.54
N SER A 64 5.27 -6.77 -10.04
CA SER A 64 6.47 -7.46 -10.52
C SER A 64 6.98 -8.44 -9.48
N GLY A 65 7.37 -9.65 -9.89
CA GLY A 65 8.01 -10.62 -9.01
C GLY A 65 9.44 -10.25 -8.61
N ASN A 66 10.16 -9.52 -9.47
CA ASN A 66 11.58 -9.22 -9.31
C ASN A 66 11.88 -7.72 -9.47
N HIS A 67 12.24 -7.25 -10.67
CA HIS A 67 12.63 -5.85 -10.89
C HIS A 67 11.63 -5.09 -11.78
N MET A 68 11.40 -3.84 -11.42
CA MET A 68 10.53 -2.91 -12.14
C MET A 68 11.32 -1.63 -12.49
N ALA A 69 11.64 -1.45 -13.76
CA ALA A 69 12.26 -0.23 -14.29
C ALA A 69 11.18 0.66 -14.93
N LEU A 70 11.01 1.87 -14.39
CA LEU A 70 10.02 2.86 -14.85
C LEU A 70 10.77 4.09 -15.38
N GLY A 71 11.25 4.01 -16.62
CA GLY A 71 12.01 5.06 -17.30
C GLY A 71 11.19 5.98 -18.22
N GLY A 72 9.92 5.65 -18.45
CA GLY A 72 9.04 6.31 -19.41
C GLY A 72 8.32 7.56 -18.90
N GLU A 73 7.30 7.95 -19.64
CA GLU A 73 6.40 9.06 -19.29
C GLU A 73 5.03 8.51 -18.89
N PHE A 74 4.53 8.89 -17.72
CA PHE A 74 3.25 8.48 -17.17
C PHE A 74 2.35 9.71 -17.03
N GLU A 75 1.28 9.79 -17.81
CA GLU A 75 0.39 10.96 -17.78
C GLU A 75 -0.53 10.99 -16.56
N ARG A 76 -0.73 9.84 -15.91
CA ARG A 76 -1.55 9.73 -14.69
C ARG A 76 -0.82 9.03 -13.54
N ASN A 77 -1.51 8.18 -12.78
CA ASN A 77 -1.01 7.60 -11.55
C ASN A 77 -0.26 6.30 -11.85
N VAL A 78 0.78 6.06 -11.06
CA VAL A 78 1.54 4.80 -11.11
C VAL A 78 1.43 4.10 -9.78
N TRP A 79 1.02 2.83 -9.82
CA TRP A 79 1.03 1.90 -8.70
C TRP A 79 1.98 0.76 -9.02
N GLY A 80 3.03 0.59 -8.21
CA GLY A 80 4.04 -0.42 -8.43
C GLY A 80 4.27 -1.26 -7.19
N ILE A 81 4.18 -2.58 -7.31
CA ILE A 81 4.57 -3.52 -6.26
C ILE A 81 5.65 -4.45 -6.84
N GLY A 82 6.82 -4.54 -6.22
CA GLY A 82 7.91 -5.40 -6.72
C GLY A 82 9.06 -5.58 -5.74
N ASN A 83 10.04 -6.44 -6.02
CA ASN A 83 11.18 -6.63 -5.11
C ASN A 83 12.15 -5.43 -5.20
N GLY A 84 12.52 -5.04 -6.41
CA GLY A 84 13.26 -3.81 -6.72
C GLY A 84 12.45 -2.91 -7.65
N ILE A 85 12.36 -1.61 -7.35
CA ILE A 85 11.69 -0.64 -8.22
C ILE A 85 12.60 0.58 -8.43
N ASP A 86 12.87 0.91 -9.69
CA ASP A 86 13.60 2.10 -10.09
C ASP A 86 12.70 3.00 -10.94
N LEU A 87 12.30 4.15 -10.40
CA LEU A 87 11.55 5.19 -11.13
C LEU A 87 12.49 6.32 -11.54
N THR A 88 12.92 6.32 -12.79
CA THR A 88 13.78 7.36 -13.38
C THR A 88 13.05 8.26 -14.38
N GLY A 89 11.88 7.82 -14.85
CA GLY A 89 11.01 8.54 -15.78
C GLY A 89 10.22 9.69 -15.14
N SER A 90 9.18 10.16 -15.82
CA SER A 90 8.34 11.27 -15.34
C SER A 90 6.89 10.87 -15.18
N ALA A 91 6.33 11.04 -13.99
CA ALA A 91 4.90 10.88 -13.72
C ALA A 91 4.22 12.24 -13.51
N LYS A 92 3.19 12.57 -14.29
CA LYS A 92 2.49 13.87 -14.16
C LYS A 92 1.65 13.95 -12.88
N HIS A 93 1.16 12.83 -12.36
CA HIS A 93 0.32 12.77 -11.16
C HIS A 93 1.00 12.01 -10.01
N ASN A 94 0.28 11.11 -9.34
CA ASN A 94 0.75 10.49 -8.10
C ASN A 94 1.46 9.16 -8.35
N VAL A 95 2.43 8.85 -7.51
CA VAL A 95 3.18 7.59 -7.56
C VAL A 95 3.04 6.87 -6.22
N ARG A 96 2.74 5.57 -6.26
CA ARG A 96 2.63 4.72 -5.08
C ARG A 96 3.40 3.43 -5.30
N LEU A 97 4.49 3.24 -4.57
CA LEU A 97 5.42 2.13 -4.76
C LEU A 97 5.58 1.32 -3.47
N MET A 98 5.63 -0.01 -3.61
CA MET A 98 5.90 -0.92 -2.50
C MET A 98 6.87 -2.03 -2.90
N GLY A 99 7.86 -2.32 -2.06
CA GLY A 99 8.92 -3.25 -2.43
C GLY A 99 10.05 -3.38 -1.43
N LYS A 100 11.08 -4.18 -1.72
CA LYS A 100 12.23 -4.31 -0.82
C LYS A 100 13.18 -3.12 -0.97
N THR A 101 13.59 -2.83 -2.21
CA THR A 101 14.45 -1.68 -2.50
C THR A 101 13.79 -0.80 -3.53
N ILE A 102 13.59 0.48 -3.21
CA ILE A 102 12.92 1.42 -4.10
C ILE A 102 13.80 2.66 -4.26
N GLN A 103 14.07 3.01 -5.51
CA GLN A 103 14.75 4.23 -5.88
C GLN A 103 13.85 5.10 -6.74
N VAL A 104 13.67 6.36 -6.36
CA VAL A 104 12.97 7.37 -7.15
C VAL A 104 13.99 8.44 -7.52
N GLY A 105 14.29 8.56 -8.81
CA GLY A 105 15.13 9.61 -9.39
C GLY A 105 14.45 10.45 -10.46
N GLY A 106 13.21 10.10 -10.80
CA GLY A 106 12.40 10.81 -11.77
C GLY A 106 11.65 12.02 -11.22
N ASN A 107 10.92 12.67 -12.12
CA ASN A 107 10.03 13.78 -11.79
C ASN A 107 8.62 13.26 -11.50
N VAL A 108 8.01 13.72 -10.41
CA VAL A 108 6.61 13.39 -10.08
C VAL A 108 5.84 14.67 -9.83
N GLY A 109 4.85 14.98 -10.68
CA GLY A 109 4.07 16.22 -10.57
C GLY A 109 3.14 16.24 -9.34
N GLY A 110 2.67 15.07 -8.91
CA GLY A 110 1.79 14.91 -7.75
C GLY A 110 2.50 14.39 -6.50
N ASN A 111 1.79 13.58 -5.72
CA ASN A 111 2.29 13.04 -4.45
C ASN A 111 2.98 11.69 -4.63
N VAL A 112 3.93 11.40 -3.74
CA VAL A 112 4.67 10.14 -3.71
C VAL A 112 4.39 9.40 -2.40
N MET A 113 4.00 8.13 -2.49
CA MET A 113 3.96 7.23 -1.34
C MET A 113 4.87 6.02 -1.61
N VAL A 114 5.84 5.78 -0.74
CA VAL A 114 6.79 4.68 -0.90
C VAL A 114 6.88 3.89 0.38
N LEU A 115 6.76 2.57 0.26
CA LEU A 115 6.92 1.62 1.36
C LEU A 115 7.96 0.56 0.98
N GLY A 116 9.09 0.52 1.68
CA GLY A 116 10.06 -0.56 1.46
C GLY A 116 11.12 -0.72 2.52
N ASP A 117 11.93 -1.78 2.44
CA ASP A 117 13.04 -1.98 3.40
C ASP A 117 14.08 -0.85 3.27
N THR A 118 14.48 -0.56 2.02
CA THR A 118 15.32 0.60 1.69
C THR A 118 14.60 1.49 0.69
N VAL A 119 14.43 2.77 1.05
CA VAL A 119 13.79 3.80 0.22
C VAL A 119 14.80 4.91 -0.05
N LYS A 120 15.05 5.20 -1.33
CA LYS A 120 15.94 6.27 -1.75
C LYS A 120 15.25 7.22 -2.72
N ILE A 121 15.10 8.48 -2.32
CA ILE A 121 14.75 9.59 -3.21
C ILE A 121 16.07 10.25 -3.61
N THR A 122 16.51 10.04 -4.84
CA THR A 122 17.84 10.47 -5.31
C THR A 122 17.91 11.98 -5.55
N PRO A 123 19.12 12.55 -5.71
CA PRO A 123 19.29 13.99 -5.91
C PRO A 123 18.56 14.54 -7.15
N ASP A 124 18.43 13.73 -8.20
CA ASP A 124 17.78 14.12 -9.46
C ASP A 124 16.24 14.14 -9.36
N ALA A 125 15.67 13.56 -8.30
CA ALA A 125 14.22 13.51 -8.14
C ALA A 125 13.63 14.89 -7.79
N ALA A 126 12.58 15.28 -8.51
CA ALA A 126 11.79 16.47 -8.23
C ALA A 126 10.30 16.11 -8.03
N ILE A 127 9.79 16.32 -6.82
CA ILE A 127 8.42 15.99 -6.42
C ILE A 127 7.60 17.28 -6.28
N GLY A 128 6.55 17.41 -7.07
CA GLY A 128 5.67 18.57 -7.11
C GLY A 128 4.65 18.62 -5.97
N GLY A 129 4.32 17.47 -5.38
CA GLY A 129 3.41 17.33 -4.25
C GLY A 129 4.10 16.95 -2.94
N SER A 130 3.38 16.23 -2.08
CA SER A 130 3.88 15.75 -0.78
C SER A 130 4.41 14.32 -0.87
N MET A 131 5.28 13.95 0.07
CA MET A 131 5.85 12.60 0.15
C MET A 131 5.48 11.90 1.45
N LYS A 132 5.19 10.60 1.35
CA LYS A 132 5.06 9.70 2.49
C LYS A 132 5.98 8.51 2.30
N LEU A 133 7.03 8.44 3.12
CA LEU A 133 8.12 7.46 2.99
C LEU A 133 8.14 6.57 4.22
N LEU A 134 8.03 5.26 4.02
CA LEU A 134 8.07 4.27 5.08
C LEU A 134 9.15 3.24 4.78
N GLY A 135 10.03 2.96 5.74
CA GLY A 135 10.98 1.87 5.58
C GLY A 135 11.84 1.52 6.77
N ASN A 136 12.88 0.71 6.57
CA ASN A 136 13.89 0.51 7.59
C ASN A 136 14.98 1.58 7.50
N ASN A 137 15.45 1.83 6.27
CA ASN A 137 16.40 2.88 5.95
C ASN A 137 15.78 3.80 4.89
N VAL A 138 15.68 5.10 5.18
CA VAL A 138 15.16 6.09 4.24
C VAL A 138 16.24 7.13 3.95
N ILE A 139 16.51 7.37 2.68
CA ILE A 139 17.47 8.36 2.19
C ILE A 139 16.72 9.34 1.30
N LEU A 140 16.69 10.62 1.69
CA LEU A 140 16.03 11.70 0.96
C LEU A 140 17.05 12.76 0.52
N GLU A 141 17.45 12.71 -0.75
CA GLU A 141 18.42 13.62 -1.37
C GLU A 141 17.79 14.56 -2.41
N GLY A 142 16.62 14.21 -2.93
CA GLY A 142 15.90 14.99 -3.94
C GLY A 142 15.15 16.22 -3.40
N THR A 143 14.38 16.86 -4.28
CA THR A 143 13.61 18.07 -3.95
C THR A 143 12.11 17.79 -3.90
N THR A 144 11.41 18.44 -2.99
CA THR A 144 9.95 18.42 -2.94
C THR A 144 9.36 19.80 -2.68
N LYS A 145 8.24 20.11 -3.33
CA LYS A 145 7.47 21.34 -3.09
C LYS A 145 6.51 21.23 -1.90
N GLY A 146 6.09 20.02 -1.56
CA GLY A 146 5.10 19.76 -0.51
C GLY A 146 5.72 19.32 0.81
N ASN A 147 4.86 18.78 1.68
CA ASN A 147 5.26 18.25 2.99
C ASN A 147 5.84 16.84 2.86
N VAL A 148 6.66 16.44 3.82
CA VAL A 148 7.26 15.11 3.87
C VAL A 148 6.97 14.45 5.21
N SER A 149 6.42 13.25 5.17
CA SER A 149 6.29 12.38 6.35
C SER A 149 7.17 11.15 6.15
N ILE A 150 8.12 10.93 7.06
CA ILE A 150 9.05 9.80 7.05
C ILE A 150 8.88 8.99 8.33
N THR A 151 8.63 7.69 8.17
CA THR A 151 8.70 6.74 9.27
C THR A 151 9.74 5.68 8.94
N ALA A 152 10.81 5.61 9.73
CA ALA A 152 11.84 4.61 9.57
C ALA A 152 12.08 3.79 10.84
N SER A 153 12.31 2.49 10.69
CA SER A 153 12.61 1.62 11.84
C SER A 153 14.07 1.69 12.30
N ARG A 154 15.00 2.17 11.47
CA ARG A 154 16.43 2.31 11.81
C ARG A 154 16.93 3.74 11.66
N VAL A 155 17.04 4.22 10.42
CA VAL A 155 17.72 5.49 10.12
C VAL A 155 17.04 6.25 9.01
N VAL A 156 17.02 7.58 9.17
CA VAL A 156 16.66 8.54 8.12
C VAL A 156 17.85 9.43 7.84
N THR A 157 18.26 9.51 6.57
CA THR A 157 19.25 10.49 6.10
C THR A 157 18.57 11.48 5.17
N VAL A 158 18.72 12.77 5.45
CA VAL A 158 18.18 13.84 4.60
C VAL A 158 19.33 14.72 4.14
N SER A 159 19.35 15.03 2.85
CA SER A 159 20.31 15.93 2.20
C SER A 159 19.68 16.80 1.11
N GLY A 160 18.38 16.63 0.87
CA GLY A 160 17.61 17.35 -0.16
C GLY A 160 16.96 18.66 0.31
N THR A 161 16.14 19.23 -0.58
CA THR A 161 15.37 20.45 -0.33
C THR A 161 13.88 20.13 -0.18
N ILE A 162 13.28 20.60 0.91
CA ILE A 162 11.87 20.39 1.24
C ILE A 162 11.26 21.77 1.45
N ASP A 163 10.38 22.21 0.54
CA ASP A 163 9.78 23.55 0.66
C ASP A 163 8.71 23.60 1.77
N GLY A 164 8.07 22.47 2.07
CA GLY A 164 7.04 22.35 3.12
C GLY A 164 7.56 21.91 4.49
N ASP A 165 6.66 21.36 5.30
CA ASP A 165 6.96 20.78 6.61
C ASP A 165 7.59 19.38 6.47
N LEU A 166 8.46 19.01 7.43
CA LEU A 166 9.09 17.70 7.53
C LEU A 166 8.77 17.04 8.87
N ASP A 167 8.07 15.91 8.83
CA ASP A 167 7.77 15.06 9.99
C ASP A 167 8.58 13.76 9.92
N ILE A 168 9.42 13.49 10.92
CA ILE A 168 10.26 12.28 10.95
C ILE A 168 10.05 11.47 12.23
N ILE A 169 9.82 10.17 12.08
CA ILE A 169 9.82 9.20 13.18
C ILE A 169 10.88 8.14 12.88
N ALA A 170 12.00 8.17 13.60
CA ALA A 170 13.06 7.17 13.45
C ALA A 170 13.99 7.12 14.67
N PRO A 171 14.60 5.95 15.00
CA PRO A 171 15.60 5.90 16.07
C PRO A 171 16.79 6.83 15.85
N GLU A 172 17.28 6.91 14.60
CA GLU A 172 18.40 7.74 14.18
C GLU A 172 17.99 8.63 13.00
N ILE A 173 18.36 9.91 13.09
CA ILE A 173 18.11 10.93 12.06
C ILE A 173 19.42 11.63 11.78
N ILE A 174 19.81 11.68 10.51
CA ILE A 174 21.01 12.33 10.02
C ILE A 174 20.59 13.42 9.03
N LEU A 175 20.73 14.68 9.44
CA LEU A 175 20.56 15.81 8.54
C LEU A 175 21.93 16.22 8.00
N GLN A 176 22.11 16.17 6.68
CA GLN A 176 23.34 16.62 6.02
C GLN A 176 23.35 18.15 5.88
N ARG A 177 24.54 18.73 5.69
CA ARG A 177 24.75 20.20 5.64
C ARG A 177 24.01 20.89 4.49
N ASN A 178 23.74 20.18 3.41
CA ASN A 178 23.00 20.67 2.24
C ASN A 178 21.47 20.55 2.40
N THR A 179 20.98 20.03 3.54
CA THR A 179 19.54 19.93 3.80
C THR A 179 18.93 21.31 3.95
N ARG A 180 17.79 21.54 3.29
CA ARG A 180 17.00 22.77 3.46
C ARG A 180 15.53 22.42 3.68
N ILE A 181 14.96 22.90 4.77
CA ILE A 181 13.56 22.70 5.15
C ILE A 181 12.92 24.10 5.24
N GLY A 182 12.00 24.38 4.31
CA GLY A 182 11.30 25.66 4.20
C GLY A 182 10.20 25.84 5.27
N GLY A 183 9.63 24.74 5.75
CA GLY A 183 8.64 24.73 6.83
C GLY A 183 9.20 24.34 8.19
N ASN A 184 8.34 23.75 9.01
CA ASN A 184 8.66 23.24 10.33
C ASN A 184 9.27 21.83 10.25
N LEU A 185 10.10 21.49 11.22
CA LEU A 185 10.62 20.14 11.43
C LEU A 185 10.06 19.57 12.73
N THR A 186 9.15 18.60 12.62
CA THR A 186 8.71 17.79 13.76
C THR A 186 9.47 16.47 13.74
N TYR A 187 10.09 16.06 14.84
CA TYR A 187 10.78 14.78 14.87
C TYR A 187 10.59 13.99 16.16
N THR A 188 10.59 12.67 16.02
CA THR A 188 10.63 11.69 17.11
C THR A 188 11.86 10.81 16.95
N ALA A 189 12.86 11.00 17.81
CA ALA A 189 14.09 10.20 17.81
C ALA A 189 14.64 9.91 19.21
N LYS A 190 15.48 8.87 19.31
CA LYS A 190 16.16 8.50 20.58
C LYS A 190 17.11 9.60 21.03
N LYS A 191 17.90 10.14 20.09
CA LYS A 191 18.84 11.22 20.34
C LYS A 191 18.21 12.57 19.99
N GLU A 192 18.59 13.62 20.72
CA GLU A 192 18.24 14.99 20.36
C GLU A 192 18.94 15.39 19.06
N LEU A 193 18.22 16.09 18.19
CA LEU A 193 18.69 16.54 16.90
C LEU A 193 19.07 18.00 17.01
N VAL A 194 20.34 18.32 16.74
CA VAL A 194 20.83 19.71 16.70
C VAL A 194 21.22 20.00 15.24
N PRO A 195 20.29 20.51 14.41
CA PRO A 195 20.60 20.88 13.04
C PRO A 195 21.59 22.06 13.01
N ALA A 196 22.41 22.13 11.96
CA ALA A 196 23.22 23.32 11.72
C ALA A 196 22.32 24.54 11.43
N GLU A 197 22.84 25.74 11.70
CA GLU A 197 22.13 26.99 11.41
C GLU A 197 21.69 27.07 9.95
N GLY A 198 20.44 27.50 9.72
CA GLY A 198 19.88 27.68 8.37
C GLY A 198 19.30 26.43 7.70
N ILE A 199 19.41 25.24 8.31
CA ILE A 199 18.78 24.02 7.76
C ILE A 199 17.25 24.08 7.84
N VAL A 200 16.70 24.57 8.96
CA VAL A 200 15.25 24.67 9.20
C VAL A 200 14.86 26.14 9.23
N ALA A 201 13.97 26.56 8.33
CA ALA A 201 13.46 27.92 8.28
C ALA A 201 12.32 28.17 9.29
N GLY A 202 11.51 27.14 9.57
CA GLY A 202 10.42 27.17 10.54
C GLY A 202 10.83 26.74 11.95
N LYS A 203 9.86 26.20 12.70
CA LYS A 203 10.07 25.72 14.06
C LYS A 203 10.66 24.31 14.05
N LEU A 204 11.55 24.05 15.00
CA LEU A 204 12.02 22.70 15.34
C LEU A 204 11.25 22.22 16.57
N ASP A 205 10.45 21.16 16.40
CA ASP A 205 9.69 20.54 17.50
C ASP A 205 10.06 19.06 17.66
N ARG A 206 10.29 18.66 18.90
CA ARG A 206 10.58 17.27 19.26
C ARG A 206 9.31 16.66 19.84
N ALA A 207 8.60 15.89 19.02
CA ALA A 207 7.48 15.09 19.49
C ALA A 207 8.01 13.95 20.38
N ILE A 208 7.77 14.06 21.69
CA ILE A 208 7.98 12.94 22.61
C ILE A 208 6.77 12.02 22.46
N PRO A 209 6.95 10.74 22.08
CA PRO A 209 5.83 9.84 21.85
C PRO A 209 5.07 9.64 23.16
N HIS A 210 3.96 10.37 23.30
CA HIS A 210 2.97 10.05 24.30
C HIS A 210 2.26 8.80 23.80
N SER A 211 2.58 7.65 24.39
CA SER A 211 1.71 6.48 24.26
C SER A 211 0.30 6.95 24.61
N PRO A 212 -0.66 6.93 23.68
CA PRO A 212 -2.02 7.30 24.01
C PRO A 212 -2.45 6.40 25.17
N PRO A 213 -3.04 6.95 26.24
CA PRO A 213 -3.41 6.17 27.41
C PRO A 213 -4.22 4.95 26.97
N ALA A 214 -4.05 3.81 27.66
CA ALA A 214 -4.73 2.55 27.33
C ALA A 214 -6.24 2.75 27.09
N PHE A 215 -6.83 3.71 27.81
CA PHE A 215 -8.19 4.21 27.69
C PHE A 215 -8.23 5.59 27.02
N SER A 216 -8.00 5.66 25.71
CA SER A 216 -8.30 6.87 24.93
C SER A 216 -9.73 6.80 24.39
N LYS A 217 -10.47 7.93 24.38
CA LYS A 217 -11.83 7.98 23.81
C LYS A 217 -11.85 7.46 22.37
N ALA A 218 -10.83 7.80 21.57
CA ALA A 218 -10.68 7.35 20.19
C ALA A 218 -10.51 5.82 20.05
N ARG A 219 -9.73 5.20 20.95
CA ARG A 219 -9.54 3.75 20.97
C ARG A 219 -10.81 3.04 21.43
N ILE A 220 -11.50 3.58 22.43
CA ILE A 220 -12.77 3.02 22.91
C ILE A 220 -13.85 3.13 21.82
N THR A 221 -13.96 4.27 21.13
CA THR A 221 -14.92 4.44 20.03
C THR A 221 -14.62 3.53 18.85
N SER A 222 -13.34 3.32 18.51
CA SER A 222 -12.99 2.41 17.41
C SER A 222 -13.34 0.96 17.75
N HIS A 223 -13.00 0.50 18.96
CA HIS A 223 -13.33 -0.86 19.39
C HIS A 223 -14.83 -1.06 19.55
N ALA A 224 -15.56 -0.05 20.05
CA ALA A 224 -17.01 -0.07 20.12
C ALA A 224 -17.64 -0.15 18.71
N MET A 225 -17.16 0.65 17.75
CA MET A 225 -17.63 0.61 16.37
C MET A 225 -17.44 -0.79 15.75
N TRP A 226 -16.25 -1.39 15.91
CA TRP A 226 -15.99 -2.75 15.43
C TRP A 226 -16.85 -3.80 16.14
N PHE A 227 -17.08 -3.66 17.44
CA PHE A 227 -17.98 -4.52 18.20
C PHE A 227 -19.43 -4.44 17.68
N PHE A 228 -19.95 -3.23 17.45
CA PHE A 228 -21.29 -3.05 16.90
C PHE A 228 -21.40 -3.53 15.45
N ALA A 229 -20.36 -3.35 14.63
CA ALA A 229 -20.30 -3.92 13.28
C ALA A 229 -20.36 -5.45 13.32
N ALA A 230 -19.59 -6.09 14.21
CA ALA A 230 -19.62 -7.53 14.42
C ALA A 230 -21.00 -8.01 14.89
N LEU A 231 -21.68 -7.25 15.76
CA LEU A 231 -23.04 -7.56 16.21
C LEU A 231 -24.06 -7.47 15.07
N LEU A 232 -23.95 -6.43 14.23
CA LEU A 232 -24.85 -6.20 13.10
C LEU A 232 -24.75 -7.32 12.05
N VAL A 233 -23.57 -7.91 11.89
CA VAL A 233 -23.35 -9.08 11.01
C VAL A 233 -23.71 -10.39 11.71
N GLY A 234 -23.36 -10.53 12.98
CA GLY A 234 -23.53 -11.75 13.77
C GLY A 234 -24.99 -12.11 14.03
N ILE A 235 -25.86 -11.14 14.31
CA ILE A 235 -27.29 -11.40 14.58
C ILE A 235 -27.97 -12.04 13.35
N PRO A 236 -27.92 -11.45 12.13
CA PRO A 236 -28.42 -12.10 10.93
C PRO A 236 -27.84 -13.51 10.73
N PHE A 237 -26.53 -13.68 10.91
CA PHE A 237 -25.88 -14.98 10.73
C PHE A 237 -26.45 -16.06 11.67
N ILE A 238 -26.60 -15.74 12.97
CA ILE A 238 -27.17 -16.66 13.97
C ILE A 238 -28.64 -16.99 13.61
N THR A 239 -29.40 -16.01 13.13
CA THR A 239 -30.82 -16.22 12.75
C THR A 239 -30.99 -17.01 11.45
N LEU A 240 -30.10 -16.83 10.47
CA LEU A 240 -30.12 -17.52 9.18
C LEU A 240 -29.60 -18.96 9.30
N PHE A 241 -28.62 -19.20 10.17
CA PHE A 241 -27.96 -20.50 10.34
C PHE A 241 -27.97 -21.00 11.80
N PRO A 242 -29.15 -21.13 12.44
CA PRO A 242 -29.25 -21.43 13.87
C PRO A 242 -28.68 -22.81 14.21
N MET A 243 -28.83 -23.78 13.31
CA MET A 243 -28.32 -25.14 13.51
C MET A 243 -26.78 -25.18 13.53
N THR A 244 -26.12 -24.43 12.64
CA THR A 244 -24.64 -24.37 12.61
C THR A 244 -24.07 -23.72 13.87
N THR A 245 -24.71 -22.64 14.34
CA THR A 245 -24.33 -21.93 15.57
C THR A 245 -24.55 -22.81 16.81
N ALA A 246 -25.67 -23.51 16.88
CA ALA A 246 -25.98 -24.44 17.97
C ALA A 246 -25.00 -25.62 18.00
N MET A 247 -24.69 -26.22 16.84
CA MET A 247 -23.69 -27.28 16.73
C MET A 247 -22.30 -26.80 17.15
N ALA A 248 -21.86 -25.64 16.67
CA ALA A 248 -20.57 -25.07 17.05
C ALA A 248 -20.47 -24.83 18.57
N THR A 249 -21.53 -24.25 19.17
CA THR A 249 -21.60 -24.02 20.62
C THR A 249 -21.56 -25.33 21.40
N GLN A 250 -22.28 -26.36 20.93
CA GLN A 250 -22.31 -27.68 21.56
C GLN A 250 -20.96 -28.40 21.45
N THR A 251 -20.27 -28.30 20.30
CA THR A 251 -18.94 -28.86 20.11
C THR A 251 -17.91 -28.19 21.03
N VAL A 252 -17.94 -26.86 21.16
CA VAL A 252 -17.07 -26.12 22.08
C VAL A 252 -17.33 -26.51 23.53
N ARG A 253 -18.60 -26.68 23.94
CA ARG A 253 -18.95 -27.13 25.29
C ARG A 253 -18.50 -28.56 25.60
N ASN A 254 -18.69 -29.48 24.66
CA ASN A 254 -18.41 -30.89 24.87
C ASN A 254 -16.92 -31.22 24.73
N SER A 255 -16.15 -30.42 24.00
CA SER A 255 -14.73 -30.69 23.74
C SER A 255 -13.91 -29.41 23.61
N PRO A 256 -13.88 -28.56 24.66
CA PRO A 256 -13.23 -27.25 24.61
C PRO A 256 -11.74 -27.37 24.24
N TRP A 257 -11.07 -28.40 24.77
CA TRP A 257 -9.65 -28.64 24.50
C TRP A 257 -9.39 -29.02 23.04
N LYS A 258 -10.25 -29.83 22.42
CA LYS A 258 -10.11 -30.19 21.00
C LYS A 258 -10.33 -28.97 20.12
N CYS A 259 -11.34 -28.15 20.43
CA CYS A 259 -11.59 -26.89 19.71
C CYS A 259 -10.40 -25.93 19.81
N LEU A 260 -9.81 -25.80 21.01
CA LEU A 260 -8.62 -24.98 21.22
C LEU A 260 -7.43 -25.47 20.38
N TRP A 261 -7.14 -26.76 20.39
CA TRP A 261 -6.04 -27.33 19.61
C TRP A 261 -6.26 -27.23 18.10
N VAL A 262 -7.47 -27.51 17.62
CA VAL A 262 -7.81 -27.37 16.20
C VAL A 262 -7.69 -25.91 15.77
N GLY A 263 -8.20 -24.97 16.57
CA GLY A 263 -8.05 -23.54 16.33
C GLY A 263 -6.58 -23.12 16.25
N ALA A 264 -5.78 -23.46 17.27
CA ALA A 264 -4.35 -23.16 17.30
C ALA A 264 -3.59 -23.77 16.10
N LEU A 265 -3.91 -25.02 15.75
CA LEU A 265 -3.33 -25.69 14.60
C LEU A 265 -3.72 -24.99 13.29
N CYS A 266 -4.98 -24.64 13.09
CA CYS A 266 -5.45 -23.89 11.92
C CYS A 266 -4.77 -22.52 11.83
N THR A 267 -4.66 -21.78 12.95
CA THR A 267 -4.02 -20.46 12.98
C THR A 267 -2.55 -20.53 12.54
N LEU A 268 -1.82 -21.61 12.87
CA LEU A 268 -0.41 -21.78 12.49
C LEU A 268 -0.26 -22.43 11.09
N ALA A 269 -1.11 -23.39 10.77
CA ALA A 269 -0.99 -24.20 9.55
C ALA A 269 -1.54 -23.49 8.32
N LEU A 270 -2.72 -22.84 8.41
CA LEU A 270 -3.36 -22.17 7.27
C LEU A 270 -2.48 -21.13 6.57
N PRO A 271 -1.75 -20.23 7.26
CA PRO A 271 -0.89 -19.27 6.55
C PRO A 271 0.26 -19.98 5.84
N THR A 272 0.84 -21.01 6.46
CA THR A 272 1.89 -21.83 5.85
C THR A 272 1.38 -22.53 4.59
N PHE A 273 0.22 -23.20 4.65
CA PHE A 273 -0.39 -23.86 3.50
C PHE A 273 -0.86 -22.87 2.42
N GLY A 274 -1.32 -21.68 2.81
CA GLY A 274 -1.70 -20.61 1.90
C GLY A 274 -0.51 -20.12 1.08
N ILE A 275 0.61 -19.84 1.74
CA ILE A 275 1.88 -19.45 1.08
C ILE A 275 2.39 -20.57 0.17
N MET A 276 2.40 -21.82 0.65
CA MET A 276 2.81 -22.97 -0.17
C MET A 276 1.90 -23.15 -1.39
N SER A 277 0.60 -22.87 -1.27
CA SER A 277 -0.33 -22.98 -2.41
C SER A 277 -0.04 -21.94 -3.48
N ILE A 278 0.37 -20.72 -3.10
CA ILE A 278 0.71 -19.64 -4.05
C ILE A 278 1.92 -19.99 -4.92
N SER A 279 2.75 -20.97 -4.55
CA SER A 279 3.88 -21.38 -5.37
C SER A 279 3.49 -22.04 -6.71
N SER A 280 2.22 -22.43 -6.87
CA SER A 280 1.66 -22.95 -8.12
C SER A 280 0.73 -21.93 -8.76
N ILE A 281 0.77 -21.81 -10.10
CA ILE A 281 -0.15 -20.94 -10.88
C ILE A 281 -1.62 -21.29 -10.59
N ILE A 282 -1.94 -22.58 -10.42
CA ILE A 282 -3.28 -23.05 -10.07
C ILE A 282 -3.59 -22.81 -8.58
N GLY A 283 -2.56 -22.78 -7.74
CA GLY A 283 -2.70 -22.60 -6.30
C GLY A 283 -2.74 -21.14 -5.86
N VAL A 284 -2.45 -20.15 -6.73
CA VAL A 284 -2.64 -18.73 -6.44
C VAL A 284 -4.07 -18.40 -5.97
N PRO A 285 -5.16 -18.76 -6.71
CA PRO A 285 -6.51 -18.48 -6.24
C PRO A 285 -6.84 -19.21 -4.93
N LEU A 286 -6.37 -20.45 -4.77
CA LEU A 286 -6.59 -21.23 -3.55
C LEU A 286 -5.86 -20.63 -2.33
N GLY A 287 -4.60 -20.26 -2.51
CA GLY A 287 -3.77 -19.66 -1.46
C GLY A 287 -4.26 -18.27 -1.08
N ALA A 288 -4.71 -17.47 -2.04
CA ALA A 288 -5.36 -16.18 -1.77
C ALA A 288 -6.65 -16.35 -0.96
N LEU A 289 -7.48 -17.34 -1.28
CA LEU A 289 -8.68 -17.66 -0.48
C LEU A 289 -8.33 -18.12 0.93
N ILE A 290 -7.33 -19.00 1.08
CA ILE A 290 -6.89 -19.49 2.39
C ILE A 290 -6.34 -18.35 3.25
N LEU A 291 -5.46 -17.50 2.69
CA LEU A 291 -4.87 -16.37 3.40
C LEU A 291 -5.90 -15.29 3.71
N GLY A 292 -6.83 -15.01 2.79
CA GLY A 292 -7.93 -14.10 3.02
C GLY A 292 -8.84 -14.59 4.15
N GLY A 293 -9.25 -15.86 4.09
CA GLY A 293 -10.05 -16.50 5.15
C GLY A 293 -9.33 -16.52 6.50
N TRP A 294 -8.05 -16.85 6.53
CA TRP A 294 -7.23 -16.82 7.74
C TRP A 294 -7.09 -15.40 8.30
N GLY A 295 -6.88 -14.39 7.44
CA GLY A 295 -6.83 -12.99 7.85
C GLY A 295 -8.16 -12.46 8.41
N PHE A 296 -9.30 -13.05 8.04
CA PHE A 296 -10.58 -12.77 8.70
C PHE A 296 -10.74 -13.46 10.06
N MET A 297 -9.97 -14.54 10.33
CA MET A 297 -10.05 -15.31 11.57
C MET A 297 -9.17 -14.77 12.70
N VAL A 298 -8.11 -14.00 12.38
CA VAL A 298 -7.11 -13.47 13.32
C VAL A 298 -7.27 -11.96 13.49
#